data_AF-A0A2H9R9A1-F1
#
_entry.id   AF-A0A2H9R9A1-F1
#
_cell.length_a   1.000
_cell.length_b   1.000
_cell.length_c   1.000
_cell.angle_alpha   90.00
_cell.angle_beta   90.00
_cell.angle_gamma   90.00
#
_symmetry.space_group_name_H-M   'P 1'
#
loop_
_entity.id
_entity.type
_entity.pdbx_description
1 polymer ?
#
loop_
_entity_poly.entity_id
_entity_poly.type
_entity_poly.pdbx_seq_one_letter_code
_entity_poly.pdbx_strand_id
1 'polypeptide(L)'
;MLFDVLSDLVKIDNILLIIKNAGAVSEIRSNSLNIKQKEKWITIGDNDGPSHMHINTELIQNAEFIEEQKPVRTSFSLQFFDQDGGRILGAFFTKMYDQSNSLDATRKQNYDNLRQKYGSEINFKKNLV
;
A
#
# COMPACT_ATOMS: atom_id res chain seq x y z
N MET A 1 -4.91 2.00 13.41
CA MET A 1 -3.84 2.59 12.57
C MET A 1 -3.60 1.82 11.28
N LEU A 2 -3.16 0.54 11.29
CA LEU A 2 -2.94 -0.21 10.03
C LEU A 2 -4.20 -0.29 9.17
N PHE A 3 -5.35 -0.59 9.78
CA PHE A 3 -6.64 -0.59 9.11
C PHE A 3 -6.98 0.77 8.49
N ASP A 4 -6.70 1.87 9.17
CA ASP A 4 -6.99 3.22 8.68
C ASP A 4 -6.13 3.56 7.46
N VAL A 5 -4.83 3.23 7.51
CA VAL A 5 -3.90 3.42 6.39
C VAL A 5 -4.35 2.64 5.16
N LEU A 6 -4.67 1.36 5.33
CA LEU A 6 -5.16 0.52 4.23
C LEU A 6 -6.53 1.00 3.72
N SER A 7 -7.42 1.45 4.62
CA SER A 7 -8.74 1.98 4.26
C SER A 7 -8.66 3.25 3.42
N ASP A 8 -7.66 4.10 3.66
CA ASP A 8 -7.45 5.29 2.84
C ASP A 8 -6.75 4.98 1.53
N LEU A 9 -5.81 4.02 1.52
CA LEU A 9 -5.18 3.55 0.28
C LEU A 9 -6.21 2.98 -0.70
N VAL A 10 -7.14 2.13 -0.25
CA VAL A 10 -8.09 1.46 -1.15
C VAL A 10 -9.06 2.43 -1.84
N LYS A 11 -9.25 3.62 -1.27
CA LYS A 11 -10.09 4.70 -1.84
C LYS A 11 -9.37 5.51 -2.94
N ILE A 12 -8.06 5.35 -3.08
CA ILE A 12 -7.28 6.06 -4.10
C ILE A 12 -7.30 5.25 -5.39
N ASP A 13 -7.66 5.91 -6.49
CA ASP A 13 -7.60 5.30 -7.80
C ASP A 13 -6.18 4.93 -8.21
N ASN A 14 -6.05 3.82 -8.94
CA ASN A 14 -4.78 3.35 -9.50
C ASN A 14 -3.72 2.95 -8.46
N ILE A 15 -4.14 2.53 -7.26
CA ILE A 15 -3.27 1.76 -6.36
C ILE A 15 -3.16 0.32 -6.87
N LEU A 16 -1.92 -0.17 -6.98
CA LEU A 16 -1.60 -1.56 -7.26
C LEU A 16 -1.00 -2.19 -6.00
N LEU A 17 -1.72 -3.14 -5.42
CA LEU A 17 -1.28 -3.91 -4.26
C LEU A 17 -0.49 -5.12 -4.75
N ILE A 18 0.75 -5.25 -4.29
CA ILE A 18 1.66 -6.32 -4.71
C ILE A 18 2.10 -7.13 -3.49
N ILE A 19 1.82 -8.43 -3.54
CA ILE A 19 2.40 -9.44 -2.65
C ILE A 19 3.29 -10.34 -3.50
N LYS A 20 4.41 -10.78 -2.93
CA LYS A 20 5.33 -11.71 -3.61
C LYS A 20 5.91 -12.71 -2.63
N ASN A 21 6.21 -13.89 -3.13
CA ASN A 21 7.04 -14.88 -2.46
C ASN A 21 8.16 -15.32 -3.42
N ALA A 22 8.90 -16.37 -3.08
CA ALA A 22 10.02 -16.85 -3.88
C ALA A 22 9.63 -17.40 -5.26
N GLY A 23 8.38 -17.84 -5.45
CA GLY A 23 7.92 -18.48 -6.68
C GLY A 23 6.82 -17.74 -7.44
N ALA A 24 6.19 -16.72 -6.84
CA ALA A 24 5.04 -16.05 -7.41
C ALA A 24 4.91 -14.59 -6.96
N VAL A 25 4.28 -13.80 -7.82
CA VAL A 25 3.86 -12.42 -7.57
C VAL A 25 2.38 -12.32 -7.86
N SER A 26 1.62 -11.68 -6.97
CA SER A 26 0.23 -11.31 -7.22
C SER A 26 0.10 -9.79 -7.18
N GLU A 27 -0.56 -9.25 -8.20
CA GLU A 27 -0.82 -7.82 -8.35
C GLU A 27 -2.34 -7.58 -8.39
N ILE A 28 -2.85 -6.82 -7.43
CA ILE A 28 -4.28 -6.56 -7.26
C ILE A 28 -4.53 -5.06 -7.42
N ARG A 29 -5.38 -4.69 -8.38
CA ARG A 29 -5.81 -3.29 -8.53
C ARG A 29 -6.82 -2.97 -7.45
N SER A 30 -6.52 -1.95 -6.65
CA SER A 30 -7.31 -1.65 -5.47
C SER A 30 -8.59 -0.88 -5.75
N ASN A 31 -8.69 -0.13 -6.86
CA ASN A 31 -9.81 0.72 -7.31
C ASN A 31 -11.13 0.60 -6.51
N SER A 32 -11.17 1.10 -5.27
CA SER A 32 -12.32 1.02 -4.35
C SER A 32 -12.81 -0.39 -3.97
N LEU A 33 -11.91 -1.35 -3.81
CA LEU A 33 -12.19 -2.64 -3.18
C LEU A 33 -12.69 -2.44 -1.75
N ASN A 34 -13.72 -3.19 -1.37
CA ASN A 34 -14.24 -3.21 0.00
C ASN A 34 -13.15 -3.59 0.99
N ILE A 35 -13.21 -3.05 2.21
CA ILE A 35 -12.27 -3.39 3.28
C ILE A 35 -13.02 -3.65 4.58
N LYS A 36 -12.64 -4.72 5.29
CA LYS A 36 -13.19 -5.08 6.59
C LYS A 36 -12.11 -5.70 7.47
N GLN A 37 -12.27 -5.61 8.78
CA GLN A 37 -11.40 -6.28 9.73
C GLN A 37 -12.20 -7.21 10.64
N LYS A 38 -11.68 -8.42 10.86
CA LYS A 38 -12.13 -9.34 11.90
C LYS A 38 -10.91 -9.85 12.66
N GLU A 39 -10.86 -9.56 13.95
CA GLU A 39 -9.72 -9.90 14.81
C GLU A 39 -8.39 -9.38 14.19
N LYS A 40 -7.44 -10.29 13.94
CA LYS A 40 -6.14 -10.00 13.33
C LYS A 40 -6.13 -9.96 11.79
N TRP A 41 -7.26 -10.22 11.15
CA TRP A 41 -7.33 -10.29 9.69
C TRP A 41 -8.03 -9.08 9.11
N ILE A 42 -7.31 -8.32 8.30
CA ILE A 42 -7.88 -7.32 7.41
C ILE A 42 -8.12 -7.99 6.06
N THR A 43 -9.33 -7.88 5.54
CA THR A 43 -9.70 -8.37 4.21
C THR A 43 -9.93 -7.19 3.29
N ILE A 44 -9.23 -7.15 2.14
CA ILE A 44 -9.46 -6.20 1.05
C ILE A 44 -10.05 -6.98 -0.13
N GLY A 45 -11.16 -6.52 -0.67
CA GLY A 45 -11.97 -7.20 -1.69
C GLY A 45 -13.02 -8.13 -1.10
N ASP A 46 -13.93 -8.58 -1.97
CA ASP A 46 -15.01 -9.51 -1.63
C ASP A 46 -14.67 -10.93 -2.08
N ASN A 47 -15.27 -11.93 -1.41
CA ASN A 47 -15.03 -13.34 -1.74
C ASN A 47 -15.45 -13.70 -3.16
N ASP A 48 -16.57 -13.15 -3.61
CA ASP A 48 -17.12 -13.35 -4.96
C ASP A 48 -16.64 -12.27 -5.95
N GLY A 49 -15.73 -11.39 -5.50
CA GLY A 49 -15.12 -10.36 -6.32
C GLY A 49 -13.99 -10.89 -7.22
N PRO A 50 -13.48 -10.06 -8.15
CA PRO A 50 -12.43 -10.48 -9.07
C PRO A 50 -11.10 -10.82 -8.38
N SER A 51 -10.89 -10.30 -7.17
CA SER A 51 -9.73 -10.57 -6.32
C SER A 51 -10.00 -10.10 -4.90
N HIS A 52 -9.45 -10.82 -3.91
CA HIS A 52 -9.36 -10.34 -2.54
C HIS A 52 -8.01 -10.74 -1.92
N MET A 53 -7.68 -10.15 -0.78
CA MET A 53 -6.52 -10.51 0.01
C MET A 53 -6.83 -10.46 1.50
N HIS A 54 -6.14 -11.30 2.26
CA HIS A 54 -6.16 -11.30 3.72
C HIS A 54 -4.79 -10.89 4.25
N ILE A 55 -4.77 -9.89 5.13
CA ILE A 55 -3.56 -9.32 5.72
C ILE A 55 -3.60 -9.61 7.22
N ASN A 56 -2.58 -10.30 7.73
CA ASN A 56 -2.42 -10.55 9.17
C ASN A 56 -1.78 -9.33 9.85
N THR A 57 -2.55 -8.62 10.67
CA THR A 57 -2.09 -7.41 11.36
C THR A 57 -0.97 -7.67 12.37
N GLU A 58 -0.84 -8.91 12.88
CA GLU A 58 0.19 -9.27 13.84
C GLU A 58 1.60 -9.35 13.21
N LEU A 59 1.70 -9.49 11.89
CA LEU A 59 2.96 -9.68 11.18
C LEU A 59 3.51 -8.39 10.58
N ILE A 60 2.71 -7.32 10.52
CA ILE A 60 3.12 -6.03 9.98
C ILE A 60 3.69 -5.18 11.12
N GLN A 61 4.97 -4.83 11.04
CA GLN A 61 5.67 -4.05 12.04
C GLN A 61 5.57 -2.55 11.75
N ASN A 62 5.95 -2.15 10.54
CA ASN A 62 5.99 -0.76 10.09
C ASN A 62 5.63 -0.64 8.60
N ALA A 63 5.48 0.61 8.15
CA ALA A 63 5.40 0.94 6.74
C ALA A 63 6.15 2.23 6.42
N GLU A 64 6.64 2.33 5.18
CA GLU A 64 7.44 3.47 4.72
C GLU A 64 6.97 3.98 3.36
N PHE A 65 6.89 5.31 3.25
CA PHE A 65 6.69 6.01 2.00
C PHE A 65 8.02 6.05 1.23
N ILE A 66 8.06 5.43 0.04
CA ILE A 66 9.26 5.26 -0.77
C ILE A 66 9.06 5.94 -2.13
N GLU A 67 10.00 6.83 -2.44
CA GLU A 67 10.23 7.41 -3.76
C GLU A 67 11.50 6.80 -4.37
N GLU A 68 11.35 5.95 -5.37
CA GLU A 68 12.46 5.23 -5.99
C GLU A 68 12.73 5.75 -7.40
N GLN A 69 13.90 6.35 -7.63
CA GLN A 69 14.31 6.79 -8.96
C GLN A 69 14.59 5.58 -9.86
N LYS A 70 13.73 5.33 -10.86
CA LYS A 70 13.99 4.38 -11.95
C LYS A 70 14.61 5.11 -13.15
N PRO A 71 15.17 4.40 -14.14
CA PRO A 71 15.81 5.03 -15.30
C PRO A 71 14.94 6.03 -16.07
N VAL A 72 13.61 5.79 -16.12
CA VAL A 72 12.68 6.62 -16.90
C VAL A 72 11.87 7.58 -16.03
N ARG A 73 11.57 7.19 -14.78
CA ARG A 73 10.63 7.89 -13.91
C ARG A 73 10.81 7.49 -12.44
N THR A 74 10.30 8.29 -11.53
CA THR A 74 10.25 7.97 -10.10
C THR A 74 9.04 7.07 -9.81
N SER A 75 9.23 6.03 -9.03
CA SER A 75 8.16 5.17 -8.52
C SER A 75 7.76 5.62 -7.12
N PHE A 76 6.46 5.68 -6.84
CA PHE A 76 5.91 6.10 -5.55
C PHE A 76 5.15 4.93 -4.92
N SER A 77 5.47 4.61 -3.66
CA SER A 77 4.84 3.49 -2.96
C SER A 77 4.77 3.70 -1.45
N LEU A 78 3.81 3.03 -0.81
CA LEU A 78 3.83 2.74 0.62
C LEU A 78 4.09 1.25 0.78
N GLN A 79 5.20 0.88 1.44
CA GLN A 79 5.61 -0.52 1.61
C GLN A 79 5.50 -0.92 3.07
N PHE A 80 5.00 -2.12 3.33
CA PHE A 80 4.74 -2.66 4.67
C PHE A 80 5.70 -3.82 4.95
N PHE A 81 6.30 -3.81 6.13
CA PHE A 81 7.40 -4.69 6.50
C PHE A 81 7.08 -5.54 7.73
N ASP A 82 7.67 -6.72 7.80
CA ASP A 82 7.72 -7.54 9.00
C ASP A 82 8.81 -7.05 9.98
N GLN A 83 8.94 -7.75 11.11
CA GLN A 83 9.93 -7.44 12.15
C GLN A 83 11.39 -7.57 11.68
N ASP A 84 11.64 -8.34 10.63
CA ASP A 84 12.98 -8.62 10.09
C ASP A 84 13.30 -7.68 8.91
N GLY A 85 12.42 -6.71 8.62
CA GLY A 85 12.54 -5.79 7.49
C GLY A 85 12.12 -6.41 6.15
N GLY A 86 11.54 -7.60 6.15
CA GLY A 86 11.00 -8.27 4.98
C GLY A 86 9.72 -7.58 4.49
N ARG A 87 9.66 -7.21 3.21
CA ARG A 87 8.46 -6.58 2.64
C ARG A 87 7.34 -7.60 2.48
N ILE A 88 6.25 -7.43 3.25
CA ILE A 88 5.03 -8.24 3.16
C ILE A 88 4.11 -7.74 2.04
N LEU A 89 3.89 -6.43 1.96
CA LEU A 89 2.94 -5.81 1.02
C LEU A 89 3.54 -4.52 0.45
N GLY A 90 3.33 -4.27 -0.84
CA GLY A 90 3.59 -2.95 -1.44
C GLY A 90 2.32 -2.37 -2.03
N ALA A 91 2.00 -1.12 -1.70
CA ALA A 91 0.95 -0.33 -2.34
C ALA A 91 1.60 0.69 -3.27
N PHE A 92 1.56 0.44 -4.57
CA PHE A 92 2.18 1.27 -5.58
C PHE A 92 1.16 2.27 -6.15
N PHE A 93 1.53 3.55 -6.16
CA PHE A 93 0.76 4.59 -6.82
C PHE A 93 1.11 4.50 -8.31
N THR A 94 0.18 3.96 -9.10
CA THR A 94 0.39 3.73 -10.53
C THR A 94 -0.24 4.82 -11.38
N LYS A 95 0.11 4.85 -12.66
CA LYS A 95 -0.27 5.91 -13.60
C LYS A 95 0.11 7.31 -13.08
N MET A 96 1.22 7.46 -12.37
CA MET A 96 1.66 8.76 -11.86
C MET A 96 2.03 9.76 -12.98
N TYR A 97 2.20 9.28 -14.20
CA TYR A 97 2.65 10.09 -15.33
C TYR A 97 1.60 10.06 -16.44
N ASP A 98 1.46 11.19 -17.14
CA ASP A 98 0.60 11.31 -18.32
C ASP A 98 1.25 10.69 -19.57
N GLN A 99 0.59 10.87 -20.73
CA GLN A 99 1.07 10.35 -22.02
C GLN A 99 2.37 11.03 -22.49
N SER A 100 2.69 12.21 -21.99
CA SER A 100 3.94 12.95 -22.26
C SER A 100 5.08 12.58 -21.31
N ASN A 101 4.85 11.63 -20.40
CA ASN A 101 5.76 11.27 -19.30
C ASN A 101 5.97 12.41 -18.28
N SER A 102 5.00 13.32 -18.16
CA SER A 102 5.00 14.37 -17.12
C SER A 102 4.28 13.87 -15.87
N LEU A 103 4.81 14.19 -14.69
CA LEU A 103 4.22 13.78 -13.40
C LEU A 103 2.88 14.49 -13.19
N ASP A 104 1.83 13.71 -12.96
CA ASP A 104 0.48 14.19 -12.67
C ASP A 104 0.44 14.77 -11.25
N ALA A 105 0.24 16.09 -11.16
CA ALA A 105 0.25 16.82 -9.90
C ALA A 105 -0.87 16.36 -8.94
N THR A 106 -2.06 16.04 -9.45
CA THR A 106 -3.18 15.56 -8.63
C THR A 106 -2.86 14.20 -8.03
N ARG A 107 -2.27 13.29 -8.81
CA ARG A 107 -1.88 11.96 -8.32
C ARG A 107 -0.72 12.04 -7.32
N LYS A 108 0.24 12.93 -7.56
CA LYS A 108 1.31 13.21 -6.59
C LYS A 108 0.76 13.79 -5.29
N GLN A 109 -0.22 14.69 -5.37
CA GLN A 109 -0.87 15.25 -4.18
C GLN A 109 -1.56 14.18 -3.33
N ASN A 110 -2.15 13.13 -3.93
CA ASN A 110 -2.73 12.02 -3.17
C ASN A 110 -1.68 11.27 -2.34
N TYR A 111 -0.51 11.00 -2.92
CA TYR A 111 0.62 10.41 -2.20
C TYR A 111 1.10 11.34 -1.07
N ASP A 112 1.28 12.63 -1.37
CA ASP A 112 1.77 13.63 -0.40
C ASP A 112 0.81 13.85 0.76
N ASN A 113 -0.50 13.88 0.49
CA ASN A 113 -1.53 14.00 1.52
C ASN A 113 -1.50 12.81 2.49
N LEU A 114 -1.36 11.59 1.98
CA LEU A 114 -1.23 10.40 2.82
C LEU A 114 0.07 10.44 3.65
N ARG A 115 1.18 10.80 3.01
CA ARG A 115 2.48 10.94 3.69
C ARG A 115 2.45 12.01 4.76
N GLN A 116 1.79 13.14 4.51
CA GLN A 116 1.59 14.20 5.49
C GLN A 116 0.70 13.73 6.65
N LYS A 117 -0.37 12.98 6.36
CA LYS A 117 -1.31 12.48 7.37
C LYS A 117 -0.68 11.47 8.33
N TYR A 118 0.12 10.54 7.82
CA TYR A 118 0.64 9.43 8.62
C TYR A 118 2.12 9.54 8.99
N GLY A 119 2.84 10.49 8.39
CA GLY A 119 4.30 10.57 8.47
C GLY A 119 4.98 9.76 7.37
N SER A 120 6.29 9.99 7.19
CA SER A 120 7.10 9.26 6.19
C SER A 120 7.35 7.79 6.56
N GLU A 121 7.32 7.48 7.86
CA GLU A 121 7.44 6.15 8.43
C GLU A 121 6.34 5.96 9.47
N ILE A 122 5.69 4.80 9.44
CA ILE A 122 4.56 4.46 10.28
C ILE A 122 4.90 3.22 11.10
N ASN A 123 4.97 3.34 12.42
CA ASN A 123 5.23 2.21 13.32
C ASN A 123 3.92 1.69 13.92
N PHE A 124 3.50 0.46 13.56
CA PHE A 124 2.21 -0.09 13.98
C PHE A 124 2.26 -0.81 15.32
N LYS A 125 3.41 -1.35 15.71
CA LYS A 125 3.62 -1.87 17.06
C LYS A 125 4.37 -0.85 17.89
N LYS A 126 3.68 -0.19 18.81
CA LYS A 126 4.35 0.49 19.92
C LYS A 126 4.73 -0.56 20.95
N ASN A 127 5.98 -0.52 21.38
CA ASN A 127 6.53 -1.28 22.49
C ASN A 127 5.52 -1.31 23.65
N LEU A 128 5.09 -2.51 24.04
CA LEU A 128 4.58 -2.72 25.39
C LEU A 128 5.80 -2.51 26.29
N VAL A 129 5.95 -1.28 26.78
CA VAL A 129 6.81 -0.98 27.94
C VAL A 129 5.97 -1.21 29.19
#